data_AF-A0A2V7EVV3-F1
#
_entry.id   AF-A0A2V7EVV3-F1
#
_cell.length_a   1.000
_cell.length_b   1.000
_cell.length_c   1.000
_cell.angle_alpha   90.00
_cell.angle_beta   90.00
_cell.angle_gamma   90.00
#
_symmetry.space_group_name_H-M   'P 1'
#
loop_
_entity.id
_entity.type
_entity.pdbx_description
1 polymer ?
#
loop_
_entity_poly.entity_id
_entity_poly.type
_entity_poly.pdbx_seq_one_letter_code
_entity_poly.pdbx_strand_id
1 'polypeptide(L)'
;MWIVRLALRRPYTFVVMGLTILLLGVFAIVTTPTDIFPEIEIPVVSVIWNYEGLTSEDMASRITTFSEYTISSAVSDVRTI
;
A
#
# COMPACT_ATOMS: atom_id res chain seq x y z
N MET A 1 -28.01 29.61 19.04
CA MET A 1 -26.83 29.43 19.92
C MET A 1 -27.06 28.35 21.00
N TRP A 2 -27.59 27.17 20.64
CA TRP A 2 -27.89 26.13 21.64
C TRP A 2 -26.63 25.34 22.05
N ILE A 3 -25.73 25.07 21.09
CA ILE A 3 -24.46 24.36 21.32
C ILE A 3 -23.55 25.14 22.30
N VAL A 4 -23.48 26.46 22.15
CA VAL A 4 -22.73 27.35 23.03
C VAL A 4 -23.35 27.38 24.43
N ARG A 5 -24.68 27.41 24.51
CA ARG A 5 -25.39 27.36 25.80
C ARG A 5 -25.19 26.03 26.53
N LEU A 6 -25.11 24.92 25.80
CA LEU A 6 -24.79 23.61 26.36
C LEU A 6 -23.35 23.57 26.89
N ALA A 7 -22.40 24.12 26.13
CA ALA A 7 -20.99 24.22 26.54
C ALA A 7 -20.81 25.06 27.82
N LEU A 8 -21.49 26.20 27.90
CA LEU A 8 -21.44 27.08 29.07
C LEU A 8 -22.14 26.50 30.32
N ARG A 9 -23.12 25.60 30.16
CA ARG A 9 -23.86 24.98 31.28
C ARG A 9 -23.08 23.84 31.95
N ARG A 10 -22.12 23.23 31.26
CA ARG A 10 -21.28 22.13 31.74
C ARG A 10 -19.80 22.38 31.38
N PRO A 11 -19.17 23.45 31.90
CA PRO A 11 -17.83 23.85 31.47
C PRO A 11 -16.77 22.76 31.72
N TYR A 12 -16.87 22.05 32.85
CA TYR A 12 -15.94 20.99 33.21
C TYR A 12 -15.93 19.82 32.23
N THR A 13 -17.08 19.42 31.68
CA THR A 13 -17.12 18.30 30.72
C THR A 13 -16.44 18.66 29.41
N PHE A 14 -16.52 19.91 28.97
CA PHE A 14 -15.85 20.39 27.76
C PHE A 14 -14.35 20.54 27.96
N VAL A 15 -13.90 21.01 29.13
CA VAL A 15 -12.47 21.08 29.45
C VAL A 15 -11.86 19.68 29.49
N VAL A 16 -12.49 18.74 30.20
CA VAL A 16 -12.01 17.35 30.28
C VAL A 16 -12.00 16.71 28.89
N MET A 17 -13.06 16.89 28.09
CA MET A 17 -13.12 16.38 26.72
C MET A 17 -11.99 16.94 25.84
N GLY A 18 -11.71 18.24 25.91
CA GLY A 18 -10.59 18.86 25.18
C GLY A 18 -9.24 18.29 25.61
N LEU A 19 -9.05 18.05 26.90
CA LEU A 19 -7.83 17.47 27.46
C LEU A 19 -7.64 16.01 27.00
N THR A 20 -8.72 15.23 26.95
CA THR A 20 -8.70 13.87 26.40
C THR A 20 -8.32 13.86 24.92
N ILE A 21 -8.90 14.76 24.12
CA ILE A 21 -8.57 14.88 22.70
C ILE A 21 -7.09 15.23 22.51
N LEU A 22 -6.55 16.14 23.33
CA LEU A 22 -5.14 16.51 23.29
C LEU A 22 -4.25 15.31 23.57
N LEU A 23 -4.52 14.56 24.64
CA LEU A 23 -3.73 13.38 25.01
C LEU A 23 -3.76 12.30 23.93
N LEU A 24 -4.94 12.01 23.37
CA LEU A 24 -5.08 11.05 22.27
C LEU A 24 -4.38 11.52 21.00
N GLY A 25 -4.42 12.81 20.70
CA GLY A 25 -3.72 13.40 19.55
C GLY A 25 -2.20 13.27 19.69
N VAL A 26 -1.64 13.59 20.85
CA VAL A 26 -0.20 13.42 21.11
C VAL A 26 0.20 11.94 21.03
N PHE A 27 -0.60 11.05 21.62
CA PHE A 27 -0.36 9.62 21.55
C PHE A 27 -0.35 9.13 20.09
N ALA A 28 -1.34 9.50 19.29
CA ALA A 28 -1.41 9.13 17.88
C ALA A 28 -0.17 9.62 17.10
N ILE A 29 0.31 10.84 17.35
CA ILE A 29 1.52 11.37 16.69
C ILE A 29 2.76 10.54 17.03
N VAL A 30 2.91 10.13 18.29
CA VAL A 30 4.07 9.34 18.73
C VAL A 30 4.01 7.89 18.23
N THR A 31 2.80 7.32 18.12
CA THR A 31 2.63 5.92 17.70
C THR A 31 2.48 5.73 16.20
N THR A 32 2.25 6.79 15.41
CA THR A 32 2.09 6.66 13.96
C THR A 32 3.45 6.27 13.35
N PRO A 33 3.57 5.10 12.72
CA PRO A 33 4.80 4.73 12.03
C PRO A 33 5.04 5.71 10.88
N THR A 34 6.22 6.30 10.86
CA THR A 34 6.63 7.20 9.78
C THR A 34 7.33 6.38 8.70
N ASP A 35 6.63 6.08 7.60
CA ASP A 35 7.27 5.66 6.35
C ASP A 35 7.56 6.90 5.49
N ILE A 36 8.72 6.90 4.83
CA ILE A 36 9.16 7.98 3.93
C ILE A 36 8.46 7.86 2.58
N PHE A 37 8.07 6.64 2.19
CA PHE A 37 7.34 6.40 0.96
C PHE A 37 5.90 6.00 1.27
N PRO A 38 4.92 6.42 0.44
CA PRO A 38 3.64 5.73 0.43
C PRO A 38 3.90 4.26 0.09
N GLU A 39 3.08 3.35 0.64
CA GLU A 39 3.16 1.93 0.28
C GLU A 39 2.85 1.79 -1.21
N ILE A 40 3.91 1.61 -2.03
CA ILE A 40 3.78 1.39 -3.46
C ILE A 40 3.54 -0.11 -3.66
N GLU A 41 2.26 -0.51 -3.63
CA GLU A 41 1.83 -1.87 -3.92
C GLU A 41 1.82 -2.14 -5.44
N ILE A 42 2.99 -2.09 -6.10
CA ILE A 42 3.10 -2.59 -7.48
C ILE A 42 3.46 -4.08 -7.38
N PRO A 43 2.54 -5.02 -7.67
CA PRO A 43 2.84 -6.45 -7.62
C PRO A 43 3.80 -6.80 -8.76
N VAL A 44 5.00 -7.25 -8.42
CA VAL A 44 6.00 -7.73 -9.39
C VAL A 44 6.20 -9.22 -9.22
N VAL A 45 6.05 -9.97 -10.31
CA VAL A 45 6.30 -11.42 -10.37
C VAL A 45 7.51 -11.65 -11.27
N SER A 46 8.54 -12.34 -10.75
CA SER A 46 9.74 -12.70 -11.52
C SER A 46 9.73 -14.18 -11.85
N VAL A 47 9.84 -14.50 -13.14
CA VAL A 47 9.93 -15.88 -13.66
C VAL A 47 11.30 -16.06 -14.29
N ILE A 48 12.05 -17.04 -13.83
CA ILE A 48 13.42 -17.33 -14.31
C ILE A 48 13.45 -18.73 -14.93
N TRP A 49 13.82 -18.80 -16.20
CA TRP A 49 14.00 -20.05 -16.92
C TRP A 49 15.49 -20.40 -17.01
N ASN A 50 15.83 -21.65 -16.70
CA ASN A 50 17.18 -22.16 -16.87
C ASN A 50 17.12 -23.46 -17.68
N TYR A 51 17.86 -23.53 -18.77
CA TYR A 51 18.04 -24.73 -19.57
C TYR A 51 19.47 -24.80 -20.11
N GLU A 52 20.22 -25.80 -19.66
CA GLU A 52 21.60 -26.00 -20.07
C GLU A 52 21.67 -26.63 -21.48
N GLY A 53 22.50 -26.05 -22.34
CA GLY A 53 22.74 -26.58 -23.70
C GLY A 53 21.88 -25.97 -24.81
N LEU A 54 20.97 -25.03 -24.50
CA LEU A 54 20.34 -24.18 -25.51
C LEU A 54 21.19 -22.94 -25.79
N THR A 55 21.22 -22.51 -27.05
CA THR A 55 21.78 -21.20 -27.40
C THR A 55 20.90 -20.09 -26.85
N SER A 56 21.46 -18.90 -26.64
CA SER A 56 20.68 -17.74 -26.17
C SER A 56 19.51 -17.40 -27.11
N GLU A 57 19.67 -17.64 -28.41
CA GLU A 57 18.64 -17.39 -29.41
C GLU A 57 17.51 -18.42 -29.36
N ASP A 58 17.84 -19.70 -29.19
CA ASP A 58 16.82 -20.74 -29.01
C ASP A 58 16.08 -20.57 -27.66
N MET A 59 16.76 -20.16 -26.60
CA MET A 59 16.14 -19.84 -25.31
C MET A 59 15.09 -18.73 -25.45
N ALA A 60 15.45 -17.64 -26.14
CA ALA A 60 14.54 -16.53 -26.35
C ALA A 60 13.33 -16.95 -27.20
N SER A 61 13.58 -17.56 -28.36
CA SER A 61 12.53 -17.90 -29.33
C SER A 61 11.57 -18.98 -28.83
N ARG A 62 12.07 -19.98 -28.10
CA ARG A 62 11.26 -21.16 -27.73
C ARG A 62 10.70 -21.12 -26.32
N ILE A 63 11.43 -20.54 -25.37
CA ILE A 63 11.04 -20.57 -23.96
C ILE A 63 10.48 -19.20 -23.55
N THR A 64 11.26 -18.13 -23.71
CA THR A 64 10.85 -16.80 -23.25
C THR A 64 9.63 -16.30 -24.01
N THR A 65 9.67 -16.24 -25.34
CA THR A 65 8.54 -15.73 -26.16
C THR A 65 7.25 -16.53 -25.94
N PHE A 66 7.33 -17.85 -25.81
CA PHE A 66 6.15 -18.68 -25.54
C PHE A 66 5.57 -18.42 -24.14
N SER A 67 6.44 -18.25 -23.14
CA SER A 67 6.04 -17.95 -21.77
C SER A 67 5.39 -16.58 -21.67
N GLU A 68 5.95 -15.56 -22.32
CA GLU A 68 5.39 -14.21 -22.41
C GLU A 68 3.98 -14.22 -23.02
N TYR A 69 3.79 -14.96 -24.12
CA TYR A 69 2.47 -15.10 -24.76
C TYR A 69 1.44 -15.79 -23.85
N THR A 70 1.88 -16.82 -23.13
CA THR A 70 1.01 -17.54 -22.18
C THR A 70 0.65 -16.65 -20.99
N ILE A 71 1.60 -15.88 -20.44
CA ILE A 71 1.36 -14.96 -19.33
C ILE A 71 0.40 -13.84 -19.77
N SER A 72 0.59 -13.29 -20.97
CA SER A 72 -0.26 -12.25 -21.55
C SER A 72 -1.72 -12.70 -21.74
N SER A 73 -1.94 -13.98 -22.06
CA SER A 73 -3.29 -14.52 -22.30
C SER A 73 -3.95 -15.12 -21.05
N ALA A 74 -3.17 -15.67 -20.12
CA ALA A 74 -3.68 -16.34 -18.92
C ALA A 74 -3.87 -15.39 -17.73
N VAL A 75 -3.14 -14.27 -17.67
CA VAL A 75 -3.19 -13.33 -16.55
C VAL A 75 -3.85 -12.02 -16.98
N SER A 76 -4.83 -11.56 -16.20
CA SER A 76 -5.50 -10.28 -16.42
C SER A 76 -4.70 -9.12 -15.79
N ASP A 77 -4.81 -7.91 -16.35
CA ASP A 77 -4.16 -6.68 -15.88
C ASP A 77 -2.62 -6.66 -15.88
N VAL A 78 -1.98 -7.35 -16.83
CA VAL A 78 -0.52 -7.24 -17.04
C VAL A 78 -0.20 -5.93 -17.78
N ARG A 79 0.52 -5.00 -17.12
CA ARG A 79 0.91 -3.70 -17.71
C ARG A 79 2.15 -3.80 -18.59
N THR A 80 3.11 -4.65 -18.23
CA THR A 80 4.40 -4.78 -18.94
C THR A 80 4.93 -6.20 -18.73
N ILE A 81 5.47 -6.78 -19.79
CA ILE A 81 6.16 -8.07 -19.84
C ILE A 81 7.58 -7.79 -20.32
#